data_AF-A0A933XRH4-F1
#
_entry.id   AF-A0A933XRH4-F1
#
_cell.length_a   1.000
_cell.length_b   1.000
_cell.length_c   1.000
_cell.angle_alpha   90.00
_cell.angle_beta   90.00
_cell.angle_gamma   90.00
#
_symmetry.space_group_name_H-M   'P 1'
#
loop_
_entity.id
_entity.type
_entity.pdbx_description
1 polymer ?
#
loop_
_entity_poly.entity_id
_entity_poly.type
_entity_poly.pdbx_seq_one_letter_code
_entity_poly.pdbx_strand_id
1 'polypeptide(L)'
;MKTHHHPRSLIAVVLVAVLGVAIISYTASASTTVGADITTTGSVTAASLNLTTALTVGNGGTGTTTLIAYGPIFGGTATTGALQSSSPGTSGHVLTSNGASALPTFQAASGGTTASSIFSAIGYGDGSDGTNWAVGCGSSTGNFTLTRDVMCSSLTINNGHTLSTAGYRIYVTGTVTIVNGGTISANGGAASGYNQGSGASSLKCGSSGSGSSGYVYGGPGSSVTTGGRGGVGGDGGAGSSGAGGAGGTVTTTVTAVPSSASIVTLCSGITAAITGTLAGGAGGGSGGANSALQPTGGGGGGGGVIVIVAGISIVNNSGGTLAAIGGAGGNTPNSNTGGGGGGGGGVIYLTSPLITIGTTNVTGGAGGTGLVDGVITDNGATGSSGSIITCTGPSLTCSLSGTP
;
A
#
# COMPACT_ATOMS: atom_id res chain seq x y z
N MET A 1 12.01 -13.85 140.46
CA MET A 1 11.39 -12.51 140.38
C MET A 1 11.25 -12.14 138.91
N LYS A 2 10.08 -11.60 138.58
CA LYS A 2 9.53 -11.35 137.24
C LYS A 2 10.03 -10.00 136.73
N THR A 3 10.65 -9.94 135.56
CA THR A 3 10.80 -8.68 134.81
C THR A 3 10.65 -8.91 133.31
N HIS A 4 9.62 -8.26 132.76
CA HIS A 4 9.36 -8.02 131.35
C HIS A 4 10.51 -7.22 130.71
N HIS A 5 10.83 -7.47 129.44
CA HIS A 5 10.87 -6.41 128.41
C HIS A 5 11.14 -6.90 126.98
N HIS A 6 10.22 -6.49 126.10
CA HIS A 6 10.31 -6.17 124.66
C HIS A 6 10.69 -7.22 123.59
N PRO A 7 9.85 -7.38 122.55
CA PRO A 7 10.25 -8.04 121.31
C PRO A 7 11.13 -7.07 120.51
N ARG A 8 12.41 -7.41 120.35
CA ARG A 8 13.25 -6.78 119.33
C ARG A 8 12.94 -7.45 117.99
N SER A 9 12.30 -6.68 117.11
CA SER A 9 12.22 -6.95 115.68
C SER A 9 13.65 -7.16 115.16
N LEU A 10 13.99 -8.41 114.87
CA LEU A 10 15.25 -8.79 114.27
C LEU A 10 15.15 -8.46 112.78
N ILE A 11 15.63 -7.27 112.43
CA ILE A 11 16.03 -6.92 111.07
C ILE A 11 17.21 -7.85 110.72
N ALA A 12 16.89 -8.98 110.08
CA ALA A 12 17.86 -9.76 109.34
C ALA A 12 18.04 -9.09 107.97
N VAL A 13 19.05 -8.22 107.96
CA VAL A 13 19.71 -7.67 106.79
C VAL A 13 20.04 -8.81 105.83
N VAL A 14 19.32 -8.92 104.72
CA VAL A 14 19.80 -9.65 103.54
C VAL A 14 20.77 -8.70 102.83
N LEU A 15 22.04 -8.88 103.15
CA LEU A 15 23.17 -8.32 102.42
C LEU A 15 23.24 -9.05 101.06
N VAL A 16 22.58 -8.53 100.03
CA VAL A 16 22.87 -8.93 98.64
C VAL A 16 24.05 -8.08 98.17
N ALA A 17 25.19 -8.73 98.01
CA ALA A 17 26.34 -8.19 97.30
C ALA A 17 25.92 -7.71 95.90
N VAL A 18 26.39 -6.53 95.50
CA VAL A 18 26.20 -6.02 94.14
C VAL A 18 26.95 -6.94 93.16
N LEU A 19 26.22 -7.81 92.47
CA LEU A 19 26.67 -8.56 91.30
C LEU A 19 25.50 -8.71 90.34
N GLY A 20 25.44 -7.81 89.36
CA GLY A 20 24.49 -7.83 88.24
C GLY A 20 23.08 -7.40 88.64
N VAL A 21 22.67 -6.20 88.23
CA VAL A 21 21.23 -5.95 88.04
C VAL A 21 20.79 -6.87 86.91
N ALA A 22 20.36 -8.07 87.24
CA ALA A 22 19.48 -8.81 86.36
C ALA A 22 18.22 -7.94 86.23
N ILE A 23 18.13 -7.17 85.14
CA ILE A 23 16.86 -6.64 84.69
C ILE A 23 16.04 -7.89 84.39
N ILE A 24 15.27 -8.36 85.38
CA ILE A 24 14.22 -9.34 85.16
C ILE A 24 13.16 -8.57 84.37
N SER A 25 13.32 -8.57 83.05
CA SER A 25 12.32 -8.09 82.11
C SER A 25 11.10 -9.00 82.27
N TYR A 26 10.18 -8.62 83.14
CA TYR A 26 8.85 -9.22 83.19
C TYR A 26 8.09 -8.74 81.95
N THR A 27 8.08 -9.54 80.89
CA THR A 27 7.14 -9.34 79.78
C THR A 27 5.78 -9.87 80.26
N ALA A 28 5.00 -9.02 80.92
CA ALA A 28 3.62 -9.36 81.27
C ALA A 28 2.75 -9.29 80.00
N SER A 29 2.43 -10.45 79.42
CA SER A 29 1.43 -10.55 78.36
C SER A 29 0.03 -10.46 78.98
N ALA A 30 -0.52 -9.25 79.11
CA ALA A 30 -1.92 -9.07 79.48
C ALA A 30 -2.80 -9.20 78.21
N SER A 31 -3.59 -10.27 78.13
CA SER A 31 -4.65 -10.38 77.13
C SER A 31 -5.92 -9.78 77.72
N THR A 32 -6.23 -8.55 77.34
CA THR A 32 -7.49 -7.88 77.69
C THR A 32 -8.47 -8.02 76.54
N THR A 33 -9.51 -8.84 76.72
CA THR A 33 -10.67 -8.84 75.82
C THR A 33 -11.58 -7.68 76.23
N VAL A 34 -11.62 -6.62 75.43
CA VAL A 34 -12.56 -5.51 75.63
C VAL A 34 -13.78 -5.76 74.74
N GLY A 35 -14.95 -5.94 75.35
CA GLY A 35 -16.21 -6.18 74.63
C GLY A 35 -16.93 -4.93 74.12
N ALA A 36 -16.27 -3.76 74.20
CA ALA A 36 -16.80 -2.45 73.83
C ALA A 36 -15.75 -1.65 73.04
N ASP A 37 -16.18 -0.56 72.39
CA ASP A 37 -15.29 0.33 71.65
C ASP A 37 -14.22 0.96 72.55
N ILE A 38 -12.95 0.81 72.16
CA ILE A 38 -11.84 1.50 72.82
C ILE A 38 -11.68 2.88 72.18
N THR A 39 -12.17 3.92 72.84
CA THR A 39 -11.91 5.30 72.45
C THR A 39 -10.57 5.75 73.05
N THR A 40 -9.63 6.16 72.20
CA THR A 40 -8.36 6.74 72.64
C THR A 40 -8.32 8.21 72.27
N THR A 41 -7.75 9.03 73.15
CA THR A 41 -7.63 10.50 72.95
C THR A 41 -6.30 10.90 72.31
N GLY A 42 -5.48 9.93 71.91
CA GLY A 42 -4.17 10.14 71.29
C GLY A 42 -3.82 9.03 70.30
N SER A 43 -2.63 9.11 69.71
CA SER A 43 -2.17 8.13 68.74
C SER A 43 -2.01 6.74 69.37
N VAL A 44 -2.63 5.74 68.75
CA VAL A 44 -2.42 4.33 69.11
C VAL A 44 -1.27 3.79 68.29
N THR A 45 -0.18 3.42 68.96
CA THR A 45 0.91 2.67 68.33
C THR A 45 0.73 1.19 68.65
N ALA A 46 0.18 0.43 67.70
CA ALA A 46 0.10 -1.01 67.80
C ALA A 46 1.19 -1.65 66.92
N ALA A 47 1.92 -2.63 67.45
CA ALA A 47 2.92 -3.37 66.67
C ALA A 47 2.26 -4.19 65.54
N SER A 48 1.01 -4.59 65.75
CA SER A 48 0.16 -5.22 64.75
C SER A 48 -1.31 -4.91 65.03
N LEU A 49 -2.10 -4.88 63.96
CA LEU A 49 -3.54 -4.70 64.02
C LEU A 49 -4.19 -5.89 63.30
N ASN A 50 -4.93 -6.71 64.03
CA ASN A 50 -5.68 -7.82 63.45
C ASN A 50 -7.15 -7.40 63.34
N LEU A 51 -7.60 -7.14 62.11
CA LEU A 51 -8.97 -6.72 61.85
C LEU A 51 -9.79 -7.91 61.34
N THR A 52 -10.98 -8.08 61.89
CA THR A 52 -11.97 -9.06 61.40
C THR A 52 -12.80 -8.51 60.23
N THR A 53 -12.74 -7.19 60.00
CA THR A 53 -13.39 -6.49 58.89
C THR A 53 -12.40 -5.55 58.20
N ALA A 54 -12.62 -5.22 56.94
CA ALA A 54 -11.73 -4.29 56.23
C ALA A 54 -11.72 -2.92 56.90
N LEU A 55 -10.54 -2.31 57.02
CA LEU A 55 -10.45 -0.89 57.38
C LEU A 55 -11.11 -0.06 56.28
N THR A 56 -12.06 0.79 56.67
CA THR A 56 -12.78 1.67 55.74
C THR A 56 -11.82 2.67 55.09
N VAL A 57 -12.17 3.15 53.89
CA VAL A 57 -11.33 4.08 53.13
C VAL A 57 -11.15 5.41 53.85
N GLY A 58 -12.19 5.92 54.51
CA GLY A 58 -12.12 7.14 55.31
C GLY A 58 -11.13 7.09 56.48
N ASN A 59 -10.71 5.89 56.88
CA ASN A 59 -9.75 5.64 57.95
C ASN A 59 -8.38 5.19 57.39
N GLY A 60 -8.12 5.37 56.09
CA GLY A 60 -6.85 5.01 55.44
C GLY A 60 -6.76 3.53 55.00
N GLY A 61 -7.86 2.78 55.07
CA GLY A 61 -7.93 1.43 54.55
C GLY A 61 -8.30 1.35 53.07
N THR A 62 -8.44 0.14 52.53
CA THR A 62 -8.89 -0.10 51.16
C THR A 62 -10.41 -0.26 51.05
N GLY A 63 -11.11 -0.40 52.19
CA GLY A 63 -12.53 -0.72 52.24
C GLY A 63 -12.90 -2.12 51.71
N THR A 64 -11.91 -2.98 51.43
CA THR A 64 -12.13 -4.35 50.93
C THR A 64 -11.30 -5.38 51.70
N THR A 65 -11.88 -6.56 51.94
CA THR A 65 -11.20 -7.69 52.58
C THR A 65 -10.43 -8.56 51.59
N THR A 66 -10.84 -8.56 50.32
CA THR A 66 -10.24 -9.37 49.25
C THR A 66 -10.20 -8.61 47.93
N LEU A 67 -9.24 -8.96 47.07
CA LEU A 67 -9.13 -8.48 45.69
C LEU A 67 -9.00 -9.69 44.77
N ILE A 68 -9.38 -9.52 43.51
CA ILE A 68 -9.25 -10.59 42.51
C ILE A 68 -7.77 -10.85 42.25
N ALA A 69 -7.32 -12.09 42.43
CA ALA A 69 -5.95 -12.49 42.15
C ALA A 69 -5.59 -12.22 40.67
N TYR A 70 -4.43 -11.59 40.44
CA TYR A 70 -3.96 -11.16 39.12
C TYR A 70 -4.85 -10.13 38.40
N GLY A 71 -5.90 -9.64 39.06
CA GLY A 71 -6.77 -8.59 38.54
C GLY A 71 -6.16 -7.19 38.73
N PRO A 72 -6.36 -6.25 37.80
CA PRO A 72 -6.02 -4.85 38.03
C PRO A 72 -6.88 -4.26 39.16
N ILE A 73 -6.29 -3.33 39.90
CA ILE A 73 -6.94 -2.60 40.99
C ILE A 73 -7.37 -1.22 40.49
N PHE A 74 -8.58 -0.84 40.84
CA PHE A 74 -9.17 0.46 40.50
C PHE A 74 -9.58 1.18 41.79
N GLY A 75 -9.57 2.50 41.75
CA GLY A 75 -10.19 3.31 42.79
C GLY A 75 -11.70 3.03 42.88
N GLY A 76 -12.29 3.32 44.03
CA GLY A 76 -13.74 3.30 44.18
C GLY A 76 -14.41 4.35 43.30
N THR A 77 -15.71 4.18 43.04
CA THR A 77 -16.52 5.12 42.23
C THR A 77 -16.83 6.44 42.96
N ALA A 78 -16.37 6.60 44.20
CA ALA A 78 -16.44 7.81 45.01
C ALA A 78 -15.12 8.02 45.78
N THR A 79 -14.85 9.23 46.27
CA THR A 79 -13.62 9.59 46.99
C THR A 79 -13.38 8.76 48.26
N THR A 80 -14.43 8.21 48.85
CA THR A 80 -14.38 7.29 50.01
C THR A 80 -14.87 5.88 49.68
N GLY A 81 -15.05 5.56 48.39
CA GLY A 81 -15.49 4.25 47.94
C GLY A 81 -14.37 3.22 48.08
N ALA A 82 -14.72 2.00 48.46
CA ALA A 82 -13.78 0.88 48.53
C ALA A 82 -13.05 0.67 47.19
N LEU A 83 -11.80 0.22 47.25
CA LEU A 83 -11.07 -0.22 46.06
C LEU A 83 -11.82 -1.35 45.38
N GLN A 84 -11.72 -1.39 44.06
CA GLN A 84 -12.34 -2.40 43.22
C GLN A 84 -11.27 -3.15 42.43
N SER A 85 -11.58 -4.34 41.95
CA SER A 85 -10.72 -5.09 41.03
C SER A 85 -11.56 -5.77 39.96
N SER A 86 -11.04 -5.90 38.74
CA SER A 86 -11.68 -6.68 37.67
C SER A 86 -10.98 -8.02 37.49
N SER A 87 -11.66 -8.96 36.80
CA SER A 87 -11.01 -10.19 36.33
C SER A 87 -9.81 -9.87 35.44
N PRO A 88 -8.71 -10.66 35.49
CA PRO A 88 -7.69 -10.62 34.46
C PRO A 88 -8.26 -10.97 33.09
N GLY A 89 -7.69 -10.39 32.03
CA GLY A 89 -8.00 -10.75 30.66
C GLY A 89 -7.35 -12.06 30.23
N THR A 90 -7.80 -12.62 29.12
CA THR A 90 -7.11 -13.72 28.43
C THR A 90 -6.21 -13.19 27.32
N SER A 91 -5.43 -14.07 26.68
CA SER A 91 -4.55 -13.69 25.56
C SER A 91 -5.33 -12.92 24.48
N GLY A 92 -4.75 -11.84 23.97
CA GLY A 92 -5.37 -10.97 22.97
C GLY A 92 -6.42 -9.98 23.50
N HIS A 93 -6.71 -9.97 24.80
CA HIS A 93 -7.57 -8.94 25.40
C HIS A 93 -6.77 -7.69 25.77
N VAL A 94 -7.41 -6.54 25.65
CA VAL A 94 -6.88 -5.23 26.06
C VAL A 94 -7.78 -4.61 27.12
N LEU A 95 -7.17 -3.91 28.08
CA LEU A 95 -7.91 -3.20 29.12
C LEU A 95 -8.58 -1.97 28.47
N THR A 96 -9.88 -2.05 28.27
CA THR A 96 -10.67 -1.07 27.52
C THR A 96 -11.44 -0.17 28.48
N SER A 97 -11.38 1.13 28.26
CA SER A 97 -12.21 2.10 28.99
C SER A 97 -13.68 1.92 28.64
N ASN A 98 -14.55 1.81 29.65
CA ASN A 98 -16.01 1.73 29.50
C ASN A 98 -16.70 3.09 29.66
N GLY A 99 -15.94 4.19 29.56
CA GLY A 99 -16.42 5.55 29.81
C GLY A 99 -16.21 6.01 31.24
N ALA A 100 -16.49 7.29 31.48
CA ALA A 100 -16.43 7.87 32.81
C ALA A 100 -17.45 7.18 33.72
N SER A 101 -17.04 6.82 34.93
CA SER A 101 -17.88 6.13 35.94
C SER A 101 -18.15 4.63 35.71
N ALA A 102 -17.48 4.00 34.75
CA ALA A 102 -17.47 2.55 34.61
C ALA A 102 -16.05 2.00 34.79
N LEU A 103 -15.90 0.87 35.48
CA LEU A 103 -14.61 0.19 35.57
C LEU A 103 -14.15 -0.25 34.18
N PRO A 104 -12.87 -0.06 33.81
CA PRO A 104 -12.30 -0.67 32.62
C PRO A 104 -12.46 -2.20 32.67
N THR A 105 -12.67 -2.82 31.51
CA THR A 105 -12.74 -4.28 31.40
C THR A 105 -11.78 -4.79 30.35
N PHE A 106 -11.24 -6.00 30.54
CA PHE A 106 -10.54 -6.68 29.47
C PHE A 106 -11.54 -7.11 28.41
N GLN A 107 -11.38 -6.60 27.21
CA GLN A 107 -12.20 -6.93 26.05
C GLN A 107 -11.29 -7.49 24.95
N ALA A 108 -11.83 -8.36 24.09
CA ALA A 108 -11.11 -8.74 22.88
C ALA A 108 -10.74 -7.47 22.11
N ALA A 109 -9.52 -7.39 21.59
CA ALA A 109 -9.05 -6.23 20.84
C ALA A 109 -9.90 -5.99 19.58
N SER A 110 -10.99 -5.22 19.73
CA SER A 110 -11.85 -4.74 18.65
C SER A 110 -11.17 -3.53 18.02
N GLY A 111 -10.42 -3.72 16.94
CA GLY A 111 -9.87 -2.60 16.17
C GLY A 111 -8.35 -2.54 16.07
N GLY A 112 -7.64 -3.60 16.47
CA GLY A 112 -6.35 -3.87 15.86
C GLY A 112 -6.60 -4.26 14.41
N THR A 113 -6.73 -3.26 13.53
CA THR A 113 -6.49 -3.45 12.10
C THR A 113 -5.28 -4.34 11.97
N THR A 114 -5.46 -5.59 11.55
CA THR A 114 -4.32 -6.46 11.25
C THR A 114 -3.42 -5.65 10.32
N ALA A 115 -2.09 -5.74 10.46
CA ALA A 115 -1.17 -4.99 9.58
C ALA A 115 -1.54 -5.13 8.09
N SER A 116 -2.22 -6.24 7.74
CA SER A 116 -2.90 -6.47 6.47
C SER A 116 -3.85 -5.36 6.01
N SER A 117 -4.61 -4.66 6.86
CA SER A 117 -5.49 -3.57 6.42
C SER A 117 -4.76 -2.24 6.27
N ILE A 118 -3.61 -2.06 6.94
CA ILE A 118 -2.73 -0.93 6.67
C ILE A 118 -2.13 -1.12 5.28
N PHE A 119 -1.57 -2.29 4.97
CA PHE A 119 -1.04 -2.59 3.63
C PHE A 119 -2.12 -2.69 2.53
N SER A 120 -3.34 -3.12 2.88
CA SER A 120 -4.50 -3.03 1.97
C SER A 120 -4.87 -1.56 1.69
N ALA A 121 -4.71 -0.66 2.66
CA ALA A 121 -4.89 0.78 2.47
C ALA A 121 -3.72 1.46 1.72
N ILE A 122 -2.51 0.90 1.68
CA ILE A 122 -1.34 1.49 0.97
C ILE A 122 -1.24 1.08 -0.51
N GLY A 123 -2.29 0.52 -1.12
CA GLY A 123 -2.41 0.50 -2.58
C GLY A 123 -1.95 -0.77 -3.30
N TYR A 124 -1.86 -1.92 -2.62
CA TYR A 124 -1.71 -3.24 -3.26
C TYR A 124 -3.05 -3.90 -3.63
N GLY A 125 -4.17 -3.20 -3.39
CA GLY A 125 -5.53 -3.74 -3.46
C GLY A 125 -5.94 -4.44 -2.17
N ASP A 126 -7.21 -4.82 -2.11
CA ASP A 126 -7.80 -5.58 -0.98
C ASP A 126 -7.96 -7.07 -1.27
N GLY A 127 -7.69 -7.50 -2.52
CA GLY A 127 -7.85 -8.88 -2.94
C GLY A 127 -9.30 -9.31 -3.14
N SER A 128 -10.26 -8.38 -3.23
CA SER A 128 -11.70 -8.67 -3.31
C SER A 128 -12.10 -9.51 -4.52
N ASP A 129 -11.32 -9.45 -5.61
CA ASP A 129 -11.55 -10.24 -6.82
C ASP A 129 -10.97 -11.66 -6.73
N GLY A 130 -10.22 -11.95 -5.66
CA GLY A 130 -9.67 -13.27 -5.35
C GLY A 130 -8.81 -13.82 -6.49
N THR A 131 -9.08 -15.06 -6.89
CA THR A 131 -8.41 -15.77 -7.98
C THR A 131 -9.34 -16.08 -9.16
N ASN A 132 -10.37 -15.25 -9.37
CA ASN A 132 -11.38 -15.51 -10.40
C ASN A 132 -10.96 -15.00 -11.79
N TRP A 133 -10.69 -15.90 -12.73
CA TRP A 133 -10.25 -15.50 -14.07
C TRP A 133 -11.35 -14.81 -14.89
N ALA A 134 -12.63 -14.98 -14.54
CA ALA A 134 -13.72 -14.28 -15.21
C ALA A 134 -13.64 -12.74 -15.06
N VAL A 135 -12.80 -12.26 -14.13
CA VAL A 135 -12.49 -10.83 -13.96
C VAL A 135 -11.01 -10.52 -14.20
N GLY A 136 -10.22 -11.47 -14.70
CA GLY A 136 -8.79 -11.28 -14.96
C GLY A 136 -7.87 -11.56 -13.76
N CYS A 137 -8.34 -12.29 -12.74
CA CYS A 137 -7.55 -12.68 -11.56
C CYS A 137 -7.27 -14.19 -11.50
N GLY A 138 -6.27 -14.60 -10.71
CA GLY A 138 -5.89 -16.01 -10.60
C GLY A 138 -5.14 -16.52 -11.83
N SER A 139 -5.28 -17.81 -12.13
CA SER A 139 -4.56 -18.46 -13.23
C SER A 139 -5.36 -18.37 -14.54
N SER A 140 -4.75 -17.79 -15.56
CA SER A 140 -5.42 -17.58 -16.84
C SER A 140 -5.83 -18.89 -17.53
N THR A 141 -7.08 -18.96 -18.00
CA THR A 141 -7.60 -20.10 -18.79
C THR A 141 -7.83 -19.76 -20.26
N GLY A 142 -7.52 -18.51 -20.65
CA GLY A 142 -7.58 -18.01 -22.02
C GLY A 142 -7.21 -16.52 -22.07
N ASN A 143 -7.35 -15.90 -23.23
CA ASN A 143 -7.15 -14.46 -23.38
C ASN A 143 -8.26 -13.68 -22.66
N PHE A 144 -7.90 -12.54 -22.08
CA PHE A 144 -8.85 -11.68 -21.37
C PHE A 144 -8.52 -10.21 -21.59
N THR A 145 -9.55 -9.35 -21.67
CA THR A 145 -9.39 -7.90 -21.72
C THR A 145 -10.07 -7.32 -20.49
N LEU A 146 -9.34 -6.56 -19.69
CA LEU A 146 -9.90 -5.94 -18.50
C LEU A 146 -10.99 -4.94 -18.87
N THR A 147 -12.05 -4.91 -18.06
CA THR A 147 -13.17 -3.95 -18.18
C THR A 147 -13.30 -3.07 -16.93
N ARG A 148 -12.39 -3.24 -15.98
CA ARG A 148 -12.26 -2.48 -14.74
C ARG A 148 -10.87 -2.72 -14.14
N ASP A 149 -10.51 -1.92 -13.15
CA ASP A 149 -9.38 -2.26 -12.28
C ASP A 149 -9.68 -3.56 -11.53
N VAL A 150 -8.65 -4.35 -11.29
CA VAL A 150 -8.76 -5.65 -10.63
C VAL A 150 -7.97 -5.68 -9.33
N MET A 151 -8.54 -6.30 -8.31
CA MET A 151 -7.99 -6.45 -6.96
C MET A 151 -7.78 -7.94 -6.67
N CYS A 152 -6.77 -8.54 -7.27
CA CYS A 152 -6.53 -9.98 -7.18
C CYS A 152 -5.82 -10.38 -5.88
N SER A 153 -6.01 -11.62 -5.42
CA SER A 153 -5.14 -12.20 -4.40
C SER A 153 -3.85 -12.77 -5.01
N SER A 154 -3.93 -13.32 -6.22
CA SER A 154 -2.79 -13.73 -7.05
C SER A 154 -3.14 -13.60 -8.53
N LEU A 155 -2.13 -13.53 -9.39
CA LEU A 155 -2.30 -13.49 -10.84
C LEU A 155 -1.23 -14.34 -11.51
N THR A 156 -1.63 -15.27 -12.37
CA THR A 156 -0.74 -16.05 -13.22
C THR A 156 -1.19 -16.01 -14.67
N ILE A 157 -0.36 -15.47 -15.56
CA ILE A 157 -0.57 -15.54 -17.00
C ILE A 157 0.18 -16.76 -17.55
N ASN A 158 -0.57 -17.73 -18.06
CA ASN A 158 -0.08 -19.00 -18.57
C ASN A 158 0.41 -18.87 -20.02
N ASN A 159 1.14 -19.87 -20.49
CA ASN A 159 1.69 -19.92 -21.84
C ASN A 159 0.58 -19.77 -22.89
N GLY A 160 0.78 -18.88 -23.86
CA GLY A 160 -0.15 -18.64 -24.96
C GLY A 160 -1.33 -17.73 -24.59
N HIS A 161 -1.46 -17.29 -23.34
CA HIS A 161 -2.52 -16.39 -22.91
C HIS A 161 -2.05 -14.94 -22.85
N THR A 162 -2.96 -14.03 -23.23
CA THR A 162 -2.76 -12.58 -23.15
C THR A 162 -3.83 -11.93 -22.27
N LEU A 163 -3.38 -11.16 -21.28
CA LEU A 163 -4.22 -10.23 -20.52
C LEU A 163 -4.02 -8.81 -21.08
N SER A 164 -5.02 -8.28 -21.78
CA SER A 164 -5.01 -6.88 -22.22
C SER A 164 -5.51 -5.98 -21.10
N THR A 165 -4.74 -4.95 -20.74
CA THR A 165 -5.10 -4.06 -19.63
C THR A 165 -6.21 -3.08 -19.99
N ALA A 166 -6.40 -2.76 -21.27
CA ALA A 166 -7.36 -1.75 -21.74
C ALA A 166 -7.33 -0.42 -20.94
N GLY A 167 -6.16 -0.05 -20.40
CA GLY A 167 -5.98 1.16 -19.59
C GLY A 167 -6.43 1.05 -18.13
N TYR A 168 -6.77 -0.16 -17.66
CA TYR A 168 -7.06 -0.49 -16.27
C TYR A 168 -5.83 -1.02 -15.53
N ARG A 169 -5.89 -0.94 -14.19
CA ARG A 169 -4.81 -1.27 -13.27
C ARG A 169 -4.96 -2.68 -12.72
N ILE A 170 -3.82 -3.27 -12.39
CA ILE A 170 -3.74 -4.58 -11.77
C ILE A 170 -3.16 -4.43 -10.36
N TYR A 171 -3.99 -4.67 -9.37
CA TYR A 171 -3.60 -4.72 -7.97
C TYR A 171 -3.61 -6.18 -7.50
N VAL A 172 -2.52 -6.62 -6.87
CA VAL A 172 -2.40 -8.00 -6.39
C VAL A 172 -1.85 -7.99 -4.97
N THR A 173 -2.60 -8.53 -4.01
CA THR A 173 -2.09 -8.60 -2.62
C THR A 173 -0.95 -9.60 -2.47
N GLY A 174 -0.93 -10.65 -3.30
CA GLY A 174 0.13 -11.66 -3.37
C GLY A 174 1.14 -11.43 -4.52
N THR A 175 1.32 -12.47 -5.32
CA THR A 175 2.31 -12.52 -6.41
C THR A 175 1.65 -12.44 -7.78
N VAL A 176 2.28 -11.69 -8.69
CA VAL A 176 2.04 -11.74 -10.14
C VAL A 176 3.09 -12.65 -10.78
N THR A 177 2.67 -13.65 -11.55
CA THR A 177 3.54 -14.54 -12.31
C THR A 177 3.19 -14.48 -13.79
N ILE A 178 4.17 -14.21 -14.64
CA ILE A 178 4.02 -14.29 -16.09
C ILE A 178 4.95 -15.42 -16.53
N VAL A 179 4.37 -16.54 -16.96
CA VAL A 179 5.16 -17.70 -17.38
C VAL A 179 5.67 -17.50 -18.81
N ASN A 180 6.58 -18.37 -19.26
CA ASN A 180 7.07 -18.36 -20.63
C ASN A 180 5.89 -18.41 -21.64
N GLY A 181 5.84 -17.45 -22.55
CA GLY A 181 4.77 -17.28 -23.54
C GLY A 181 3.48 -16.64 -23.02
N GLY A 182 3.40 -16.32 -21.72
CA GLY A 182 2.34 -15.48 -21.17
C GLY A 182 2.60 -14.00 -21.44
N THR A 183 1.54 -13.23 -21.70
CA THR A 183 1.64 -11.80 -22.04
C THR A 183 0.66 -10.94 -21.24
N ILE A 184 1.13 -9.80 -20.72
CA ILE A 184 0.27 -8.68 -20.32
C ILE A 184 0.52 -7.53 -21.30
N SER A 185 -0.54 -6.99 -21.92
CA SER A 185 -0.40 -6.03 -23.01
C SER A 185 -1.27 -4.77 -22.89
N ALA A 186 -0.73 -3.67 -23.41
CA ALA A 186 -1.42 -2.41 -23.65
C ALA A 186 -0.97 -1.84 -25.01
N ASN A 187 -0.85 -2.67 -26.04
CA ASN A 187 -0.31 -2.23 -27.34
C ASN A 187 -1.28 -1.28 -28.07
N GLY A 188 -0.72 -0.34 -28.83
CA GLY A 188 -1.47 0.46 -29.79
C GLY A 188 -1.90 -0.36 -31.01
N GLY A 189 -2.99 0.04 -31.64
CA GLY A 189 -3.48 -0.56 -32.88
C GLY A 189 -2.60 -0.19 -34.06
N ALA A 190 -2.26 -1.16 -34.91
CA ALA A 190 -1.63 -0.89 -36.20
C ALA A 190 -2.63 -0.23 -37.16
N ALA A 191 -2.13 0.64 -38.04
CA ALA A 191 -2.91 1.16 -39.15
C ALA A 191 -3.13 0.08 -40.22
N SER A 192 -4.19 0.24 -41.01
CA SER A 192 -4.52 -0.66 -42.13
C SER A 192 -4.82 0.15 -43.39
N GLY A 193 -3.88 0.16 -44.32
CA GLY A 193 -3.91 1.07 -45.47
C GLY A 193 -3.93 2.52 -44.99
N TYR A 194 -4.99 3.25 -45.34
CA TYR A 194 -5.23 4.64 -44.93
C TYR A 194 -5.98 4.79 -43.60
N ASN A 195 -6.50 3.71 -43.02
CA ASN A 195 -7.18 3.75 -41.74
C ASN A 195 -6.14 3.87 -40.63
N GLN A 196 -6.32 4.86 -39.76
CA GLN A 196 -5.43 5.08 -38.63
C GLN A 196 -5.46 3.92 -37.63
N GLY A 197 -4.32 3.67 -36.99
CA GLY A 197 -4.25 2.83 -35.81
C GLY A 197 -4.90 3.53 -34.61
N SER A 198 -5.78 2.83 -33.91
CA SER A 198 -6.34 3.31 -32.65
C SER A 198 -5.25 3.34 -31.57
N GLY A 199 -5.18 4.41 -30.78
CA GLY A 199 -4.39 4.37 -29.54
C GLY A 199 -4.91 3.27 -28.60
N ALA A 200 -4.03 2.72 -27.76
CA ALA A 200 -4.46 1.90 -26.64
C ALA A 200 -5.44 2.65 -25.72
N SER A 201 -6.45 1.94 -25.18
CA SER A 201 -7.50 2.52 -24.33
C SER A 201 -6.96 3.38 -23.17
N SER A 202 -7.60 4.53 -22.94
CA SER A 202 -7.11 5.66 -22.13
C SER A 202 -7.78 5.85 -20.77
N LEU A 203 -8.48 4.83 -20.25
CA LEU A 203 -9.51 5.03 -19.22
C LEU A 203 -9.00 5.58 -17.88
N LYS A 204 -8.04 4.93 -17.23
CA LYS A 204 -7.63 5.27 -15.85
C LYS A 204 -6.17 5.69 -15.72
N CYS A 205 -5.29 5.23 -16.60
CA CYS A 205 -3.84 5.47 -16.52
C CYS A 205 -3.32 6.39 -17.63
N GLY A 206 -4.10 7.41 -17.99
CA GLY A 206 -3.79 8.39 -19.04
C GLY A 206 -3.99 7.88 -20.45
N SER A 207 -4.05 8.82 -21.40
CA SER A 207 -4.36 8.52 -22.79
C SER A 207 -3.15 8.16 -23.64
N SER A 208 -3.38 7.36 -24.66
CA SER A 208 -2.48 7.22 -25.80
C SER A 208 -3.08 7.96 -27.01
N GLY A 209 -2.23 8.36 -27.95
CA GLY A 209 -2.67 9.03 -29.16
C GLY A 209 -3.06 8.04 -30.26
N SER A 210 -4.19 8.24 -30.92
CA SER A 210 -4.46 7.57 -32.20
C SER A 210 -3.59 8.15 -33.31
N GLY A 211 -3.21 7.33 -34.28
CA GLY A 211 -2.56 7.83 -35.48
C GLY A 211 -3.50 8.69 -36.32
N SER A 212 -2.95 9.32 -37.36
CA SER A 212 -3.74 10.09 -38.34
C SER A 212 -4.26 9.22 -39.49
N SER A 213 -5.44 9.53 -40.02
CA SER A 213 -5.95 8.88 -41.24
C SER A 213 -5.26 9.43 -42.50
N GLY A 214 -4.95 8.55 -43.45
CA GLY A 214 -4.31 8.89 -44.72
C GLY A 214 -5.18 9.59 -45.77
N TYR A 215 -6.42 9.99 -45.43
CA TYR A 215 -7.28 10.77 -46.33
C TYR A 215 -7.02 12.27 -46.31
N VAL A 216 -6.36 12.76 -45.26
CA VAL A 216 -6.02 14.17 -45.11
C VAL A 216 -4.53 14.29 -45.36
N TYR A 217 -4.15 15.10 -46.35
CA TYR A 217 -2.74 15.38 -46.67
C TYR A 217 -1.90 15.60 -45.43
N GLY A 218 -1.01 14.64 -45.13
CA GLY A 218 -0.08 14.74 -44.01
C GLY A 218 -0.74 15.15 -42.68
N GLY A 219 -1.89 14.55 -42.34
CA GLY A 219 -2.51 14.78 -41.04
C GLY A 219 -1.57 14.39 -39.89
N PRO A 220 -1.38 15.25 -38.88
CA PRO A 220 -0.51 14.95 -37.75
C PRO A 220 -1.14 13.88 -36.86
N GLY A 221 -0.29 13.03 -36.26
CA GLY A 221 -0.74 12.06 -35.25
C GLY A 221 -1.27 12.76 -34.00
N SER A 222 -2.15 12.09 -33.25
CA SER A 222 -2.67 12.66 -32.00
C SER A 222 -1.55 12.75 -30.96
N SER A 223 -1.28 13.96 -30.46
CA SER A 223 -0.32 14.21 -29.40
C SER A 223 -0.87 13.83 -28.03
N VAL A 224 0.01 13.50 -27.09
CA VAL A 224 -0.32 13.22 -25.69
C VAL A 224 0.20 14.39 -24.84
N THR A 225 -0.71 15.26 -24.43
CA THR A 225 -0.37 16.59 -23.89
C THR A 225 -0.14 16.64 -22.38
N THR A 226 -0.45 15.57 -21.63
CA THR A 226 -0.47 15.63 -20.15
C THR A 226 0.34 14.52 -19.51
N GLY A 227 1.54 14.86 -19.03
CA GLY A 227 2.37 13.99 -18.18
C GLY A 227 3.04 12.79 -18.87
N GLY A 228 3.00 12.73 -20.20
CA GLY A 228 3.36 11.52 -20.93
C GLY A 228 4.83 11.11 -20.77
N ARG A 229 5.04 9.81 -20.53
CA ARG A 229 6.35 9.15 -20.56
C ARG A 229 6.43 8.11 -21.69
N GLY A 230 5.37 8.00 -22.48
CA GLY A 230 5.39 7.23 -23.72
C GLY A 230 6.29 7.88 -24.76
N GLY A 231 6.53 7.15 -25.84
CA GLY A 231 7.29 7.62 -26.99
C GLY A 231 6.47 8.56 -27.87
N VAL A 232 7.19 9.42 -28.58
CA VAL A 232 6.68 10.24 -29.68
C VAL A 232 6.30 9.34 -30.87
N GLY A 233 5.25 9.70 -31.60
CA GLY A 233 4.89 9.02 -32.85
C GLY A 233 5.90 9.33 -33.96
N GLY A 234 6.06 8.43 -34.91
CA GLY A 234 6.86 8.68 -36.11
C GLY A 234 6.13 9.58 -37.10
N ASP A 235 6.89 10.38 -37.84
CA ASP A 235 6.40 11.14 -38.99
C ASP A 235 5.98 10.20 -40.12
N GLY A 236 4.96 10.59 -40.88
CA GLY A 236 4.63 9.93 -42.14
C GLY A 236 5.68 10.20 -43.21
N GLY A 237 5.83 9.25 -44.14
CA GLY A 237 6.69 9.41 -45.30
C GLY A 237 6.17 10.51 -46.23
N ALA A 238 7.08 11.15 -46.96
CA ALA A 238 6.69 12.08 -48.02
C ALA A 238 5.91 11.36 -49.14
N GLY A 239 5.12 12.09 -49.91
CA GLY A 239 4.72 11.67 -51.25
C GLY A 239 5.52 12.43 -52.29
N SER A 240 5.25 12.20 -53.58
CA SER A 240 6.01 12.84 -54.67
C SER A 240 5.96 14.38 -54.67
N SER A 241 4.99 14.98 -53.98
CA SER A 241 4.84 16.45 -53.88
C SER A 241 4.31 16.96 -52.53
N GLY A 242 4.00 16.07 -51.57
CA GLY A 242 3.44 16.45 -50.27
C GLY A 242 4.26 15.88 -49.11
N ALA A 243 4.53 16.70 -48.09
CA ALA A 243 5.13 16.20 -46.85
C ALA A 243 4.17 15.22 -46.14
N GLY A 244 4.73 14.22 -45.47
CA GLY A 244 3.96 13.42 -44.53
C GLY A 244 3.55 14.24 -43.30
N GLY A 245 2.59 13.71 -42.55
CA GLY A 245 2.14 14.31 -41.31
C GLY A 245 3.15 14.09 -40.21
N ALA A 246 3.31 15.09 -39.35
CA ALA A 246 4.16 14.97 -38.18
C ALA A 246 3.61 13.89 -37.23
N GLY A 247 4.50 13.15 -36.59
CA GLY A 247 4.16 12.30 -35.46
C GLY A 247 3.54 13.11 -34.32
N GLY A 248 2.63 12.48 -33.58
CA GLY A 248 2.12 13.06 -32.35
C GLY A 248 3.25 13.23 -31.35
N THR A 249 3.28 14.36 -30.65
CA THR A 249 4.28 14.66 -29.64
C THR A 249 3.85 14.17 -28.26
N VAL A 250 4.82 13.98 -27.36
CA VAL A 250 4.57 13.71 -25.94
C VAL A 250 5.08 14.89 -25.13
N THR A 251 4.19 15.62 -24.46
CA THR A 251 4.59 16.75 -23.61
C THR A 251 4.82 16.28 -22.18
N THR A 252 6.09 16.27 -21.77
CA THR A 252 6.51 15.96 -20.40
C THR A 252 6.37 17.20 -19.51
N THR A 253 5.24 17.36 -18.83
CA THR A 253 5.02 18.51 -17.91
C THR A 253 5.71 18.37 -16.55
N VAL A 254 6.46 17.29 -16.31
CA VAL A 254 6.93 16.96 -14.95
C VAL A 254 8.38 17.42 -14.73
N THR A 255 8.51 18.60 -14.14
CA THR A 255 9.77 19.12 -13.59
C THR A 255 10.11 18.34 -12.30
N ALA A 256 10.95 17.31 -12.42
CA ALA A 256 11.44 16.43 -11.35
C ALA A 256 10.38 15.57 -10.63
N VAL A 257 10.64 14.27 -10.54
CA VAL A 257 9.83 13.33 -9.76
C VAL A 257 10.09 13.61 -8.27
N PRO A 258 9.11 14.06 -7.47
CA PRO A 258 9.31 14.15 -6.03
C PRO A 258 9.54 12.75 -5.45
N SER A 259 10.54 12.65 -4.59
CA SER A 259 10.93 11.47 -3.83
C SER A 259 9.72 10.73 -3.22
N SER A 260 9.57 9.44 -3.57
CA SER A 260 8.91 8.31 -2.88
C SER A 260 7.50 8.43 -2.27
N ALA A 261 6.96 9.62 -1.98
CA ALA A 261 5.76 9.76 -1.15
C ALA A 261 4.44 9.84 -1.93
N SER A 262 4.45 9.84 -3.26
CA SER A 262 3.24 10.18 -4.02
C SER A 262 2.69 9.08 -4.95
N ILE A 263 3.35 7.93 -5.06
CA ILE A 263 2.97 6.86 -5.99
C ILE A 263 1.55 6.29 -5.79
N VAL A 264 1.01 6.34 -4.58
CA VAL A 264 -0.38 5.92 -4.29
C VAL A 264 -1.41 6.92 -4.86
N THR A 265 -1.01 8.16 -5.15
CA THR A 265 -1.87 9.21 -5.71
C THR A 265 -1.91 9.18 -7.25
N LEU A 266 -0.96 8.50 -7.92
CA LEU A 266 -0.73 8.62 -9.37
C LEU A 266 -1.90 8.15 -10.26
N CYS A 267 -2.76 7.25 -9.80
CA CYS A 267 -3.96 6.82 -10.55
C CYS A 267 -5.22 6.58 -9.68
N SER A 268 -5.16 6.78 -8.36
CA SER A 268 -6.20 6.33 -7.41
C SER A 268 -7.40 7.26 -7.25
N GLY A 269 -7.48 8.37 -7.99
CA GLY A 269 -8.59 9.33 -7.84
C GLY A 269 -8.60 10.07 -6.50
N ILE A 270 -7.61 9.87 -5.63
CA ILE A 270 -7.42 10.68 -4.41
C ILE A 270 -6.75 11.99 -4.85
N THR A 271 -7.55 13.05 -4.86
CA THR A 271 -7.21 14.39 -5.33
C THR A 271 -6.19 15.08 -4.41
N ALA A 272 -4.89 14.72 -4.46
CA ALA A 272 -3.84 15.54 -3.83
C ALA A 272 -2.42 15.26 -4.40
N ALA A 273 -2.01 16.10 -5.36
CA ALA A 273 -0.64 16.57 -5.58
C ALA A 273 0.43 15.62 -6.15
N ILE A 274 0.20 15.12 -7.38
CA ILE A 274 1.28 14.92 -8.35
C ILE A 274 0.74 15.27 -9.73
N THR A 275 1.33 16.28 -10.32
CA THR A 275 0.89 16.89 -11.58
C THR A 275 1.43 16.13 -12.80
N GLY A 276 1.48 14.80 -12.74
CA GLY A 276 2.02 13.96 -13.80
C GLY A 276 1.22 12.67 -13.94
N THR A 277 0.15 12.71 -14.72
CA THR A 277 -0.50 11.50 -15.24
C THR A 277 0.51 10.68 -16.02
N LEU A 278 0.68 9.39 -15.70
CA LEU A 278 1.28 8.47 -16.67
C LEU A 278 0.42 8.57 -17.94
N ALA A 279 1.03 8.75 -19.10
CA ALA A 279 0.30 8.71 -20.35
C ALA A 279 1.10 7.86 -21.35
N GLY A 280 0.35 7.23 -22.24
CA GLY A 280 0.90 6.33 -23.25
C GLY A 280 1.70 7.07 -24.33
N GLY A 281 2.06 6.33 -25.36
CA GLY A 281 2.69 6.89 -26.55
C GLY A 281 1.72 7.73 -27.38
N ALA A 282 2.28 8.63 -28.17
CA ALA A 282 1.53 9.41 -29.15
C ALA A 282 1.30 8.63 -30.45
N GLY A 283 0.33 9.07 -31.26
CA GLY A 283 0.03 8.43 -32.55
C GLY A 283 1.01 8.85 -33.64
N GLY A 284 1.23 8.01 -34.66
CA GLY A 284 2.02 8.36 -35.84
C GLY A 284 1.28 9.29 -36.80
N GLY A 285 2.03 10.04 -37.61
CA GLY A 285 1.48 10.86 -38.68
C GLY A 285 1.08 10.04 -39.91
N SER A 286 0.19 10.56 -40.75
CA SER A 286 -0.17 9.89 -42.02
C SER A 286 0.83 10.22 -43.13
N GLY A 287 0.91 9.39 -44.17
CA GLY A 287 1.78 9.66 -45.32
C GLY A 287 1.35 10.88 -46.15
N GLY A 288 2.27 11.43 -46.94
CA GLY A 288 2.03 12.50 -47.90
C GLY A 288 1.44 11.99 -49.23
N ALA A 289 0.60 12.80 -49.87
CA ALA A 289 0.02 12.52 -51.20
C ALA A 289 0.38 13.62 -52.20
N ASN A 290 0.19 13.33 -53.49
CA ASN A 290 0.27 14.33 -54.55
C ASN A 290 -1.04 15.13 -54.75
N SER A 291 -2.18 14.59 -54.29
CA SER A 291 -3.53 15.11 -54.55
C SER A 291 -4.44 14.88 -53.33
N ALA A 292 -5.43 15.76 -53.12
CA ALA A 292 -6.22 15.83 -51.88
C ALA A 292 -7.12 14.63 -51.64
N LEU A 293 -7.27 13.79 -52.66
CA LEU A 293 -8.18 12.66 -52.70
C LEU A 293 -7.43 11.34 -52.79
N GLN A 294 -6.09 11.34 -52.86
CA GLN A 294 -5.32 10.11 -52.88
C GLN A 294 -5.10 9.60 -51.45
N PRO A 295 -5.62 8.41 -51.10
CA PRO A 295 -5.35 7.83 -49.79
C PRO A 295 -3.87 7.46 -49.66
N THR A 296 -3.28 7.81 -48.51
CA THR A 296 -1.89 7.49 -48.11
C THR A 296 -1.87 6.46 -46.99
N GLY A 297 -0.69 6.09 -46.49
CA GLY A 297 -0.60 5.27 -45.29
C GLY A 297 -1.13 6.01 -44.04
N GLY A 298 -2.02 5.37 -43.28
CA GLY A 298 -2.48 5.87 -41.97
C GLY A 298 -1.40 5.71 -40.90
N GLY A 299 -1.35 6.60 -39.92
CA GLY A 299 -0.41 6.51 -38.80
C GLY A 299 -0.81 5.43 -37.78
N GLY A 300 0.17 4.80 -37.13
CA GLY A 300 -0.05 3.82 -36.07
C GLY A 300 -0.50 4.44 -34.75
N GLY A 301 -1.28 3.71 -33.94
CA GLY A 301 -1.71 4.19 -32.62
C GLY A 301 -0.62 4.03 -31.56
N GLY A 302 -0.55 4.94 -30.59
CA GLY A 302 0.42 4.88 -29.49
C GLY A 302 0.14 3.73 -28.51
N GLY A 303 1.20 3.19 -27.92
CA GLY A 303 1.11 2.21 -26.84
C GLY A 303 0.49 2.81 -25.58
N GLY A 304 -0.19 1.99 -24.79
CA GLY A 304 -0.91 2.39 -23.58
C GLY A 304 -0.04 2.36 -22.33
N VAL A 305 -0.71 2.28 -21.18
CA VAL A 305 -0.04 2.19 -19.88
C VAL A 305 -0.39 0.86 -19.22
N ILE A 306 0.63 0.14 -18.76
CA ILE A 306 0.51 -1.03 -17.90
C ILE A 306 0.88 -0.60 -16.49
N VAL A 307 -0.03 -0.79 -15.53
CA VAL A 307 0.23 -0.54 -14.10
C VAL A 307 -0.01 -1.83 -13.34
N ILE A 308 1.04 -2.34 -12.69
CA ILE A 308 0.99 -3.52 -11.82
C ILE A 308 1.53 -3.15 -10.45
N VAL A 309 0.72 -3.39 -9.42
CA VAL A 309 1.08 -3.20 -8.02
C VAL A 309 0.89 -4.51 -7.27
N ALA A 310 1.97 -5.13 -6.83
CA ALA A 310 1.93 -6.43 -6.15
C ALA A 310 2.50 -6.35 -4.72
N GLY A 311 1.81 -6.96 -3.76
CA GLY A 311 2.17 -6.92 -2.33
C GLY A 311 3.36 -7.80 -1.97
N ILE A 312 3.62 -8.86 -2.76
CA ILE A 312 4.75 -9.79 -2.51
C ILE A 312 5.80 -9.68 -3.61
N SER A 313 5.45 -10.10 -4.82
CA SER A 313 6.40 -10.16 -5.94
C SER A 313 5.74 -10.00 -7.30
N ILE A 314 6.49 -9.45 -8.25
CA ILE A 314 6.21 -9.54 -9.68
C ILE A 314 7.30 -10.42 -10.29
N VAL A 315 6.92 -11.57 -10.82
CA VAL A 315 7.81 -12.56 -11.42
C VAL A 315 7.46 -12.70 -12.89
N ASN A 316 8.16 -11.97 -13.75
CA ASN A 316 8.11 -12.18 -15.19
C ASN A 316 9.22 -13.15 -15.58
N ASN A 317 8.88 -14.42 -15.81
CA ASN A 317 9.85 -15.47 -16.11
C ASN A 317 10.51 -15.24 -17.49
N SER A 318 11.64 -15.89 -17.73
CA SER A 318 12.27 -15.88 -19.06
C SER A 318 11.27 -16.35 -20.13
N GLY A 319 11.01 -15.51 -21.13
CA GLY A 319 10.02 -15.71 -22.18
C GLY A 319 8.60 -15.23 -21.85
N GLY A 320 8.32 -14.77 -20.63
CA GLY A 320 7.13 -13.99 -20.32
C GLY A 320 7.28 -12.55 -20.80
N THR A 321 6.16 -11.91 -21.20
CA THR A 321 6.19 -10.59 -21.84
C THR A 321 5.27 -9.57 -21.17
N LEU A 322 5.82 -8.40 -20.89
CA LEU A 322 5.08 -7.16 -20.62
C LEU A 322 5.23 -6.25 -21.85
N ALA A 323 4.13 -5.92 -22.53
CA ALA A 323 4.18 -5.19 -23.80
C ALA A 323 3.27 -3.96 -23.84
N ALA A 324 3.85 -2.78 -24.01
CA ALA A 324 3.14 -1.53 -24.29
C ALA A 324 3.73 -0.93 -25.57
N ILE A 325 3.57 -1.62 -26.70
CA ILE A 325 4.20 -1.30 -27.97
C ILE A 325 3.32 -0.33 -28.76
N GLY A 326 3.92 0.62 -29.48
CA GLY A 326 3.21 1.39 -30.49
C GLY A 326 2.76 0.53 -31.68
N GLY A 327 1.64 0.88 -32.30
CA GLY A 327 1.13 0.25 -33.50
C GLY A 327 1.93 0.66 -34.74
N ALA A 328 2.07 -0.26 -35.70
CA ALA A 328 2.74 0.04 -36.97
C ALA A 328 1.94 1.05 -37.82
N GLY A 329 2.65 1.84 -38.62
CA GLY A 329 2.06 2.67 -39.66
C GLY A 329 1.55 1.84 -40.84
N GLY A 330 0.58 2.37 -41.57
CA GLY A 330 -0.05 1.73 -42.70
C GLY A 330 0.80 1.87 -43.96
N ASN A 331 0.90 0.79 -44.72
CA ASN A 331 1.49 0.84 -46.06
C ASN A 331 0.53 1.57 -46.99
N THR A 332 1.07 2.34 -47.92
CA THR A 332 0.23 2.95 -48.95
C THR A 332 -0.23 1.92 -49.99
N PRO A 333 -1.50 1.95 -50.45
CA PRO A 333 -1.95 1.15 -51.58
C PRO A 333 -1.62 1.78 -52.95
N ASN A 334 -1.18 3.04 -53.01
CA ASN A 334 -1.06 3.81 -54.25
C ASN A 334 0.40 4.16 -54.57
N SER A 335 0.69 4.38 -55.86
CA SER A 335 1.94 5.00 -56.28
C SER A 335 1.99 6.48 -55.89
N ASN A 336 3.20 6.99 -55.68
CA ASN A 336 3.54 8.38 -55.38
C ASN A 336 2.96 8.91 -54.06
N THR A 337 2.86 8.03 -53.07
CA THR A 337 2.34 8.36 -51.73
C THR A 337 3.23 7.78 -50.63
N GLY A 338 3.28 8.47 -49.50
CA GLY A 338 4.07 8.07 -48.35
C GLY A 338 3.40 7.01 -47.49
N GLY A 339 4.22 6.22 -46.80
CA GLY A 339 3.76 5.33 -45.74
C GLY A 339 3.42 6.09 -44.45
N GLY A 340 2.54 5.56 -43.61
CA GLY A 340 2.22 6.17 -42.33
C GLY A 340 3.34 6.00 -41.30
N GLY A 341 3.51 6.94 -40.39
CA GLY A 341 4.44 6.83 -39.28
C GLY A 341 3.96 5.82 -38.22
N GLY A 342 4.88 5.18 -37.52
CA GLY A 342 4.54 4.27 -36.42
C GLY A 342 4.13 5.01 -35.14
N GLY A 343 3.26 4.42 -34.32
CA GLY A 343 2.89 4.98 -33.02
C GLY A 343 4.05 4.91 -32.02
N GLY A 344 4.10 5.83 -31.07
CA GLY A 344 5.09 5.80 -29.99
C GLY A 344 4.81 4.68 -28.98
N GLY A 345 5.86 4.19 -28.33
CA GLY A 345 5.78 3.19 -27.27
C GLY A 345 5.04 3.70 -26.04
N GLY A 346 4.45 2.79 -25.27
CA GLY A 346 3.71 3.06 -24.06
C GLY A 346 4.57 3.08 -22.79
N VAL A 347 3.93 2.96 -21.63
CA VAL A 347 4.60 2.97 -20.33
C VAL A 347 4.31 1.70 -19.57
N ILE A 348 5.35 1.10 -18.99
CA ILE A 348 5.20 -0.03 -18.06
C ILE A 348 5.60 0.47 -16.67
N TYR A 349 4.67 0.40 -15.72
CA TYR A 349 4.88 0.80 -14.33
C TYR A 349 4.67 -0.39 -13.40
N LEU A 350 5.71 -0.76 -12.67
CA LEU A 350 5.73 -1.93 -11.79
C LEU A 350 6.10 -1.51 -10.37
N THR A 351 5.33 -1.92 -9.39
CA THR A 351 5.63 -1.69 -7.97
C THR A 351 5.44 -2.96 -7.17
N SER A 352 6.48 -3.40 -6.47
CA SER A 352 6.46 -4.58 -5.62
C SER A 352 7.72 -4.65 -4.76
N PRO A 353 7.69 -5.23 -3.54
CA PRO A 353 8.90 -5.44 -2.75
C PRO A 353 10.00 -6.18 -3.52
N LEU A 354 9.60 -7.17 -4.32
CA LEU A 354 10.48 -7.93 -5.20
C LEU A 354 9.98 -7.91 -6.64
N ILE A 355 10.86 -7.62 -7.60
CA ILE A 355 10.55 -7.64 -9.03
C ILE A 355 11.64 -8.42 -9.76
N THR A 356 11.24 -9.46 -10.49
CA THR A 356 12.06 -10.17 -11.47
C THR A 356 11.53 -9.83 -12.86
N ILE A 357 12.36 -9.16 -13.66
CA ILE A 357 11.99 -8.70 -15.01
C ILE A 357 12.46 -9.72 -16.05
N GLY A 358 11.49 -10.28 -16.79
CA GLY A 358 11.70 -10.99 -18.05
C GLY A 358 11.69 -10.01 -19.23
N THR A 359 11.04 -10.38 -20.34
CA THR A 359 10.96 -9.47 -21.48
C THR A 359 9.98 -8.33 -21.20
N THR A 360 10.46 -7.10 -21.38
CA THR A 360 9.66 -5.88 -21.40
C THR A 360 9.80 -5.25 -22.78
N ASN A 361 8.69 -4.84 -23.39
CA ASN A 361 8.72 -4.24 -24.70
C ASN A 361 7.86 -2.96 -24.72
N VAL A 362 8.54 -1.83 -24.81
CA VAL A 362 7.96 -0.50 -24.95
C VAL A 362 8.40 0.16 -26.26
N THR A 363 8.76 -0.61 -27.28
CA THR A 363 9.20 -0.02 -28.56
C THR A 363 8.07 0.75 -29.24
N GLY A 364 8.42 1.78 -30.01
CA GLY A 364 7.49 2.34 -30.98
C GLY A 364 7.15 1.34 -32.08
N GLY A 365 6.07 1.62 -32.80
CA GLY A 365 5.68 0.88 -33.99
C GLY A 365 6.59 1.24 -35.17
N ALA A 366 6.78 0.29 -36.08
CA ALA A 366 7.46 0.54 -37.35
C ALA A 366 6.65 1.50 -38.23
N GLY A 367 7.32 2.29 -39.06
CA GLY A 367 6.65 3.04 -40.13
C GLY A 367 6.16 2.11 -41.24
N GLY A 368 5.09 2.52 -41.92
CA GLY A 368 4.57 1.86 -43.10
C GLY A 368 5.41 2.20 -44.34
N THR A 369 5.33 1.35 -45.36
CA THR A 369 6.07 1.54 -46.61
C THR A 369 5.37 2.55 -47.53
N GLY A 370 6.14 3.50 -48.07
CA GLY A 370 5.70 4.37 -49.17
C GLY A 370 6.14 3.82 -50.53
N LEU A 371 5.49 4.29 -51.60
CA LEU A 371 5.81 3.93 -52.98
C LEU A 371 5.90 5.19 -53.81
N VAL A 372 7.03 5.43 -54.47
CA VAL A 372 7.21 6.50 -55.47
C VAL A 372 7.67 5.84 -56.76
N ASP A 373 6.87 6.02 -57.82
CA ASP A 373 7.11 5.44 -59.15
C ASP A 373 7.40 3.93 -59.14
N GLY A 374 6.77 3.20 -58.20
CA GLY A 374 6.94 1.77 -58.02
C GLY A 374 8.16 1.34 -57.21
N VAL A 375 8.93 2.29 -56.65
CA VAL A 375 10.08 2.05 -55.79
C VAL A 375 9.76 2.43 -54.34
N ILE A 376 10.24 1.64 -53.38
CA ILE A 376 10.08 1.90 -51.94
C ILE A 376 11.12 2.94 -51.50
N THR A 377 10.74 4.20 -51.37
CA THR A 377 11.65 5.28 -50.92
C THR A 377 11.09 6.13 -49.78
N ASP A 378 9.76 6.20 -49.65
CA ASP A 378 9.12 7.19 -48.78
C ASP A 378 8.38 6.53 -47.61
N ASN A 379 9.11 5.71 -46.86
CA ASN A 379 8.58 5.03 -45.69
C ASN A 379 8.31 6.03 -44.57
N GLY A 380 7.28 5.75 -43.77
CA GLY A 380 7.09 6.44 -42.50
C GLY A 380 8.24 6.15 -41.54
N ALA A 381 8.46 7.07 -40.61
CA ALA A 381 9.41 6.87 -39.52
C ALA A 381 8.83 5.91 -38.46
N THR A 382 9.71 5.16 -37.80
CA THR A 382 9.38 4.38 -36.61
C THR A 382 9.10 5.34 -35.43
N GLY A 383 8.11 5.02 -34.60
CA GLY A 383 7.88 5.77 -33.35
C GLY A 383 8.99 5.56 -32.33
N SER A 384 9.17 6.51 -31.41
CA SER A 384 10.10 6.33 -30.30
C SER A 384 9.61 5.25 -29.32
N SER A 385 10.55 4.61 -28.63
CA SER A 385 10.23 3.77 -27.48
C SER A 385 9.62 4.60 -26.35
N GLY A 386 8.89 3.96 -25.44
CA GLY A 386 8.41 4.58 -24.21
C GLY A 386 9.31 4.27 -23.01
N SER A 387 8.70 4.21 -21.82
CA SER A 387 9.42 4.12 -20.56
C SER A 387 9.00 2.91 -19.72
N ILE A 388 9.95 2.37 -18.96
CA ILE A 388 9.73 1.37 -17.93
C ILE A 388 10.10 1.98 -16.58
N ILE A 389 9.19 1.90 -15.62
CA ILE A 389 9.37 2.40 -14.26
C ILE A 389 9.20 1.23 -13.32
N THR A 390 10.22 0.96 -12.51
CA THR A 390 10.17 -0.11 -11.51
C THR A 390 10.45 0.48 -10.13
N CYS A 391 9.59 0.17 -9.16
CA CYS A 391 9.74 0.62 -7.78
C CYS A 391 9.81 -0.60 -6.85
N THR A 392 10.93 -0.74 -6.14
CA THR A 392 11.22 -1.90 -5.28
C THR A 392 11.62 -1.51 -3.86
N GLY A 393 11.59 -2.51 -2.98
CA GLY A 393 12.00 -2.37 -1.59
C GLY A 393 10.97 -1.71 -0.67
N PRO A 394 11.23 -1.72 0.66
CA PRO A 394 10.30 -1.22 1.66
C PRO A 394 10.11 0.31 1.60
N SER A 395 11.07 1.03 1.02
CA SER A 395 11.03 2.49 0.81
C SER A 395 10.51 2.91 -0.57
N LEU A 396 10.11 1.95 -1.42
CA LEU A 396 9.65 2.19 -2.80
C LEU A 396 10.64 3.04 -3.61
N THR A 397 11.90 2.61 -3.68
CA THR A 397 12.90 3.28 -4.52
C THR A 397 12.60 2.96 -5.98
N CYS A 398 12.36 4.00 -6.78
CA CYS A 398 12.04 3.84 -8.20
C CYS A 398 13.26 4.03 -9.10
N SER A 399 13.36 3.20 -10.12
CA SER A 399 14.27 3.36 -11.24
C SER A 399 13.49 3.55 -12.53
N LEU A 400 14.02 4.38 -13.42
CA LEU A 400 13.51 4.61 -14.77
C LEU A 400 14.48 3.97 -15.76
N SER A 401 13.96 3.13 -16.65
CA SER A 401 14.70 2.60 -17.79
C SER A 401 13.92 2.83 -19.09
N GLY A 402 14.65 3.00 -20.20
CA GLY A 402 14.07 3.49 -21.45
C GLY A 402 14.08 5.03 -21.50
N THR A 403 14.40 5.57 -22.67
CA THR A 403 14.35 7.01 -22.97
C THR A 403 13.36 7.21 -24.12
N PRO A 404 12.30 8.01 -23.94
CA PRO A 404 11.39 8.36 -25.02
C PRO A 404 12.02 9.26 -26.08
#